data_AF-A0A2G1NX02-F1
#
_entry.id   AF-A0A2G1NX02-F1
#
_cell.length_a   1.000
_cell.length_b   1.000
_cell.length_c   1.000
_cell.angle_alpha   90.00
_cell.angle_beta   90.00
_cell.angle_gamma   90.00
#
_symmetry.space_group_name_H-M   'P 1'
#
loop_
_entity.id
_entity.type
_entity.pdbx_description
1 polymer ?
#
loop_
_entity_poly.entity_id
_entity_poly.type
_entity_poly.pdbx_seq_one_letter_code
_entity_poly.pdbx_strand_id
1 'polypeptide(L)'
;MKKCSNELKRRRLLQKEDTIILDKGYCSYNNYFNGIVKFKIIPLIFLKKKLNMKKILGNITYPLSIFDKKNVNREKHSSTTS
;
A
#
# COMPACT_ATOMS: atom_id res chain seq x y z
N MET A 1 0.23 -6.74 -11.17
CA MET A 1 1.05 -5.89 -10.27
C MET A 1 2.34 -6.53 -9.77
N LYS A 2 2.33 -7.79 -9.30
CA LYS A 2 3.52 -8.44 -8.70
C LYS A 2 4.84 -8.30 -9.50
N LYS A 3 4.83 -8.58 -10.81
CA LYS A 3 6.05 -8.52 -11.66
C LYS A 3 6.63 -7.10 -11.76
N CYS A 4 5.80 -6.09 -12.02
CA CYS A 4 6.23 -4.71 -12.18
C CYS A 4 6.70 -4.09 -10.85
N SER A 5 5.94 -4.27 -9.77
CA SER A 5 6.32 -3.73 -8.45
C SER A 5 7.60 -4.38 -7.90
N ASN A 6 7.84 -5.67 -8.18
CA ASN A 6 9.11 -6.32 -7.85
C ASN A 6 10.29 -5.68 -8.59
N GLU A 7 10.14 -5.38 -9.88
CA GLU A 7 11.19 -4.76 -10.69
C GLU A 7 11.47 -3.32 -10.24
N LEU A 8 10.44 -2.53 -9.92
CA LEU A 8 10.58 -1.19 -9.38
C LEU A 8 11.29 -1.21 -8.01
N LYS A 9 10.95 -2.16 -7.15
CA LYS A 9 11.61 -2.34 -5.85
C LYS A 9 13.07 -2.77 -6.01
N ARG A 10 13.37 -3.67 -6.96
CA ARG A 10 14.75 -4.09 -7.29
C ARG A 10 15.60 -2.90 -7.76
N ARG A 11 15.01 -2.00 -8.54
CA ARG A 11 15.65 -0.75 -9.01
C ARG A 11 15.65 0.37 -7.96
N ARG A 12 15.09 0.15 -6.76
CA ARG A 12 14.91 1.15 -5.69
C ARG A 12 14.08 2.38 -6.12
N LEU A 13 13.24 2.22 -7.14
CA LEU A 13 12.30 3.25 -7.61
C LEU A 13 10.98 3.26 -6.85
N LEU A 14 10.75 2.24 -6.02
CA LEU A 14 9.57 2.07 -5.20
C LEU A 14 10.00 1.76 -3.76
N GLN A 15 9.73 2.70 -2.86
CA GLN A 15 10.05 2.64 -1.45
C GLN A 15 8.79 2.48 -0.61
N LYS A 16 8.99 2.16 0.67
CA LYS A 16 7.91 2.10 1.65
C LYS A 16 7.24 3.49 1.72
N GLU A 17 5.92 3.52 1.84
CA GLU A 17 5.06 4.70 1.95
C GLU A 17 4.89 5.50 0.65
N ASP A 18 5.54 5.10 -0.44
CA ASP A 18 5.32 5.72 -1.75
C ASP A 18 3.86 5.61 -2.17
N THR A 19 3.37 6.66 -2.81
CA THR A 19 2.06 6.68 -3.46
C THR A 19 2.25 6.42 -4.94
N ILE A 20 1.59 5.38 -5.47
CA ILE A 20 1.66 5.05 -6.89
C ILE A 20 0.32 5.20 -7.56
N ILE A 21 0.30 5.82 -8.73
CA ILE A 21 -0.89 5.91 -9.56
C ILE A 21 -0.88 4.75 -10.54
N LEU A 22 -1.99 4.03 -10.61
CA LEU A 22 -2.12 2.82 -11.43
C LEU A 22 -3.40 2.89 -12.27
N ASP A 23 -3.28 2.41 -13.51
CA ASP A 23 -4.39 2.38 -14.45
C ASP A 23 -5.49 1.36 -14.05
N LYS A 24 -6.68 1.47 -14.64
CA LYS A 24 -7.87 0.62 -14.43
C LYS A 24 -7.59 -0.87 -14.63
N GLY A 25 -6.60 -1.24 -15.43
CA GLY A 25 -6.14 -2.64 -15.59
C GLY A 25 -5.63 -3.26 -14.27
N TYR A 26 -5.21 -2.42 -13.32
CA TYR A 26 -4.74 -2.85 -12.00
C TYR A 26 -5.84 -2.85 -10.93
N CYS A 27 -7.08 -2.53 -11.30
CA CYS A 27 -8.23 -2.42 -10.40
C CYS A 27 -8.75 -3.80 -9.98
N SER A 28 -8.02 -4.48 -9.09
CA SER A 28 -8.40 -5.75 -8.47
C SER A 28 -7.99 -5.77 -7.01
N TYR A 29 -8.78 -6.44 -6.17
CA TYR A 29 -8.51 -6.57 -4.73
C TYR A 29 -7.09 -7.05 -4.45
N ASN A 30 -6.64 -8.09 -5.17
CA ASN A 30 -5.31 -8.66 -4.96
C ASN A 30 -4.19 -7.65 -5.25
N ASN A 31 -4.40 -6.70 -6.15
CA ASN A 31 -3.43 -5.64 -6.42
C ASN A 31 -3.39 -4.62 -5.26
N TYR A 32 -4.54 -4.19 -4.74
CA TYR A 32 -4.60 -3.33 -3.54
C TYR A 32 -3.91 -4.00 -2.34
N PHE A 33 -4.26 -5.26 -2.06
CA PHE A 33 -3.68 -6.02 -0.94
C PHE A 33 -2.16 -6.17 -1.09
N ASN A 34 -1.67 -6.57 -2.26
CA ASN A 34 -0.23 -6.69 -2.47
C ASN A 34 0.49 -5.35 -2.35
N GLY A 35 -0.10 -4.25 -2.83
CA GLY A 35 0.48 -2.90 -2.69
C GLY A 35 0.66 -2.54 -1.23
N ILE A 36 -0.42 -2.60 -0.48
CA ILE A 36 -0.46 -2.18 0.92
C ILE A 36 0.36 -3.13 1.81
N VAL A 37 0.16 -4.45 1.70
CA VAL A 37 0.77 -5.41 2.64
C VAL A 37 2.19 -5.80 2.23
N LYS A 38 2.40 -6.14 0.95
CA LYS A 38 3.70 -6.67 0.48
C LYS A 38 4.69 -5.56 0.14
N PHE A 39 4.23 -4.53 -0.56
CA PHE A 39 5.09 -3.43 -0.97
C PHE A 39 5.10 -2.27 0.02
N LYS A 40 4.14 -2.24 0.97
CA LYS A 40 3.98 -1.14 1.93
C LYS A 40 3.87 0.21 1.22
N ILE A 41 3.07 0.25 0.15
CA ILE A 41 2.81 1.45 -0.66
C ILE A 41 1.31 1.78 -0.66
N ILE A 42 0.98 3.00 -1.06
CA ILE A 42 -0.41 3.47 -1.21
C ILE A 42 -0.77 3.43 -2.70
N PRO A 43 -1.54 2.43 -3.17
CA PRO A 43 -1.95 2.35 -4.56
C PRO A 43 -3.20 3.21 -4.83
N LEU A 44 -3.03 4.26 -5.62
CA LEU A 44 -4.12 5.05 -6.18
C LEU A 44 -4.51 4.46 -7.54
N ILE A 45 -5.44 3.51 -7.53
CA ILE A 45 -5.87 2.81 -8.75
C ILE A 45 -7.16 3.41 -9.29
N PHE A 46 -7.20 3.73 -10.58
CA PHE A 46 -8.43 4.19 -11.22
C PHE A 46 -9.55 3.15 -11.12
N LEU A 47 -10.69 3.59 -10.60
CA LEU A 47 -11.87 2.76 -10.39
C LEU A 47 -12.50 2.35 -11.73
N LYS A 48 -12.88 1.06 -11.84
CA LYS A 48 -13.85 0.63 -12.87
C LYS A 48 -15.26 1.02 -12.39
N LYS A 49 -16.14 1.45 -13.30
CA LYS A 49 -17.51 1.92 -12.97
C LYS A 49 -18.34 0.96 -12.10
N LYS A 50 -18.04 -0.35 -12.11
CA LYS A 50 -18.76 -1.39 -11.34
C LYS A 50 -17.99 -1.92 -10.11
N LEU A 51 -16.92 -1.25 -9.67
CA LEU A 51 -16.12 -1.75 -8.54
C LEU A 51 -16.83 -1.46 -7.20
N ASN A 52 -17.06 -2.49 -6.40
CA ASN A 52 -17.63 -2.33 -5.07
C ASN A 52 -16.53 -2.00 -4.04
N MET A 53 -16.37 -0.70 -3.73
CA MET A 53 -15.37 -0.22 -2.78
C MET A 53 -15.53 -0.82 -1.38
N LYS A 54 -16.76 -1.07 -0.92
CA LYS A 54 -17.00 -1.67 0.40
C LYS A 54 -16.40 -3.07 0.50
N LYS A 55 -16.47 -3.85 -0.58
CA LYS A 55 -15.88 -5.20 -0.65
C LYS A 55 -14.36 -5.18 -0.64
N ILE A 56 -13.74 -4.14 -1.20
CA ILE A 56 -12.29 -4.00 -1.20
C ILE A 56 -11.81 -3.53 0.18
N LEU A 57 -12.41 -2.47 0.70
CA LEU A 57 -12.05 -1.89 2.00
C LEU A 57 -12.32 -2.86 3.16
N GLY A 58 -13.45 -3.58 3.14
CA GLY A 58 -13.80 -4.55 4.19
C GLY A 58 -12.85 -5.74 4.29
N ASN A 59 -12.10 -6.03 3.23
CA ASN A 59 -11.13 -7.12 3.20
C ASN A 59 -9.69 -6.65 3.46
N ILE A 60 -9.44 -5.34 3.47
CA ILE A 60 -8.12 -4.77 3.79
C ILE A 60 -8.06 -4.56 5.30
N THR A 61 -7.68 -5.61 6.03
CA THR A 61 -7.46 -5.55 7.50
C THR A 61 -6.13 -4.89 7.89
N TYR A 62 -5.46 -4.20 6.96
CA TYR A 62 -4.18 -3.55 7.25
C TYR A 62 -4.44 -2.18 7.86
N PRO A 63 -3.95 -1.90 9.08
CA PRO A 63 -4.14 -0.60 9.71
C PRO A 63 -3.51 0.49 8.85
N LEU A 64 -4.34 1.34 8.25
CA LEU A 64 -3.90 2.53 7.51
C LEU A 64 -3.05 3.47 8.40
N SER A 65 -3.17 3.33 9.73
CA SER A 65 -2.35 4.02 10.74
C SER A 65 -0.85 3.76 10.63
N ILE A 66 -0.42 2.69 9.96
CA ILE A 66 1.01 2.41 9.71
C ILE A 66 1.62 3.36 8.66
N PHE A 67 0.77 3.96 7.81
CA PHE A 67 1.18 5.01 6.87
C PHE A 67 1.12 6.41 7.48
N ASP A 68 0.67 6.53 8.72
CA ASP A 68 0.60 7.81 9.42
C ASP A 68 1.98 8.15 10.01
N LYS A 69 2.68 9.10 9.37
CA LYS A 69 4.02 9.55 9.75
C LYS A 69 4.12 10.01 11.21
N LYS A 70 3.00 10.44 11.81
CA LYS A 70 2.96 10.83 13.24
C LYS A 70 3.20 9.65 14.19
N ASN A 71 2.90 8.41 13.79
CA ASN A 71 3.09 7.21 14.63
C ASN A 71 4.52 6.63 14.52
N VAL A 72 5.17 6.77 13.36
CA VAL A 72 6.56 6.29 13.14
C VAL A 72 7.55 6.95 14.10
N ASN A 73 7.33 8.21 14.47
CA ASN A 73 8.17 8.90 15.44
C ASN A 73 7.89 8.45 16.90
N ARG A 74 6.71 7.92 17.22
CA ARG A 74 6.41 7.43 18.58
C ARG A 74 7.04 6.06 18.86
N GLU A 75 7.04 5.15 17.89
CA GLU A 75 7.64 3.81 18.04
C GLU A 75 9.18 3.84 18.11
N LYS A 76 9.81 4.85 17.49
CA LYS A 76 11.27 5.04 17.60
C LYS A 76 11.72 5.48 19.00
N HIS A 77 10.89 6.23 19.72
CA HIS A 77 11.21 6.67 21.08
C HIS A 77 10.95 5.60 22.15
N SER A 78 10.12 4.59 21.89
CA SER A 78 9.85 3.50 22.84
C SER A 78 10.84 2.34 22.76
N SER A 79 11.73 2.32 21.75
CA SER A 79 12.74 1.25 21.55
C SER A 79 14.16 1.68 21.96
N THR A 80 14.34 2.90 22.45
CA THR A 80 15.62 3.42 22.99
C THR A 80 15.65 3.51 24.52
N THR A 81 14.57 3.12 25.19
CA THR A 81 14.47 3.00 26.65
C THR A 81 13.95 1.61 27.01
N SER A 82 14.78 0.59 26.80
CA SER A 82 14.67 -0.75 27.39
C SER A 82 16.05 -1.39 27.39
#